data_AF-E5D272-F1
#
_entry.id   AF-E5D272-F1
#
_cell.length_a   1.000
_cell.length_b   1.000
_cell.length_c   1.000
_cell.angle_alpha   90.00
_cell.angle_beta   90.00
_cell.angle_gamma   90.00
#
_symmetry.space_group_name_H-M   'P 1'
#
loop_
_entity.id
_entity.type
_entity.pdbx_description
1 polymer ?
#
loop_
_entity_poly.entity_id
_entity_poly.type
_entity_poly.pdbx_seq_one_letter_code
_entity_poly.pdbx_strand_id
1 'polypeptide(L)'
;YRTIIDAFRVFARTDNSAYTYSCPTNGEFICPSSGKPCSCGENKVQNCEGLAGHACGEHRSLSYSEIDGTIDKDKELIFPPELVMRNNLPLKLRGFGGITWYRPLKLKHLLDLKSRYPAAKLIVGNTEVGIEINFKSAQYPILISVMHVPELNVLSIKQNGLEIGSSVRLSRLQEFLKEVIEKREIHETASCRAINEQLKWFAGKQVKNVASVGGN
;
A
#
# COMPACT_ATOMS: atom_id res chain seq x y z
N TYR A 1 -1.94 2.11 -15.51
CA TYR A 1 -0.75 2.33 -14.67
C TYR A 1 -0.13 3.73 -14.83
N ARG A 2 -0.26 4.39 -16.00
CA ARG A 2 0.22 5.76 -16.24
C ARG A 2 -0.19 6.76 -15.15
N THR A 3 -1.46 6.75 -14.73
CA THR A 3 -1.99 7.66 -13.72
C THR A 3 -1.26 7.62 -12.37
N ILE A 4 -0.69 6.48 -11.98
CA ILE A 4 0.08 6.36 -10.72
C ILE A 4 1.50 6.93 -10.90
N ILE A 5 2.13 6.68 -12.04
CA ILE A 5 3.46 7.21 -12.38
C ILE A 5 3.39 8.73 -12.62
N ASP A 6 2.32 9.20 -13.24
CA ASP A 6 2.07 10.62 -13.48
C ASP A 6 1.78 11.35 -12.15
N ALA A 7 1.03 10.72 -11.24
CA ALA A 7 0.80 11.25 -9.90
C ALA A 7 2.09 11.28 -9.05
N PHE A 8 3.00 10.31 -9.21
CA PHE A 8 4.29 10.32 -8.51
C PHE A 8 5.07 11.61 -8.78
N ARG A 9 5.06 12.13 -10.02
CA ARG A 9 5.74 13.40 -10.36
C ARG A 9 5.20 14.61 -9.59
N VAL A 10 3.95 14.57 -9.12
CA VAL A 10 3.34 15.65 -8.33
C VAL A 10 3.87 15.66 -6.89
N PHE A 11 4.25 14.49 -6.36
CA PHE A 11 4.75 14.32 -4.99
C PHE A 11 6.28 14.19 -4.90
N ALA A 12 6.96 13.98 -6.04
CA ALA A 12 8.41 13.94 -6.11
C ALA A 12 8.99 15.36 -5.98
N ARG A 13 10.11 15.48 -5.26
CA ARG A 13 10.89 16.72 -5.26
C ARG A 13 11.41 16.94 -6.69
N THR A 14 11.37 18.19 -7.15
CA THR A 14 11.91 18.59 -8.46
C THR A 14 13.42 18.41 -8.55
N ASP A 15 14.10 18.37 -7.40
CA ASP A 15 15.52 18.06 -7.30
C ASP A 15 15.74 16.55 -7.13
N ASN A 16 16.28 15.94 -8.20
CA ASN A 16 16.63 14.52 -8.22
C ASN A 16 17.80 14.18 -7.28
N SER A 17 18.56 15.17 -6.81
CA SER A 17 19.67 14.96 -5.86
C SER A 17 19.19 14.39 -4.51
N ALA A 18 17.92 14.62 -4.16
CA ALA A 18 17.30 14.04 -2.97
C ALA A 18 17.02 12.53 -3.09
N TYR A 19 17.11 11.97 -4.32
CA TYR A 19 16.90 10.55 -4.62
C TYR A 19 18.17 9.86 -5.13
N THR A 20 19.26 10.60 -5.30
CA THR A 20 20.58 10.00 -5.54
C THR A 20 21.09 9.45 -4.22
N TYR A 21 21.24 8.13 -4.16
CA TYR A 21 22.01 7.47 -3.12
C TYR A 21 23.41 8.08 -3.10
N SER A 22 23.77 8.76 -2.02
CA SER A 22 25.18 9.04 -1.76
C SER A 22 25.87 7.70 -1.55
N CYS A 23 26.72 7.30 -2.50
CA CYS A 23 27.61 6.17 -2.29
C CYS A 23 28.37 6.40 -0.98
N PRO A 24 28.37 5.45 -0.02
CA PRO A 24 29.23 5.57 1.13
C PRO A 24 30.68 5.65 0.64
N THR A 25 31.48 6.48 1.31
CA THR A 25 32.91 6.71 1.04
C THR A 25 33.78 5.44 1.14
N ASN A 26 33.18 4.29 1.47
CA ASN A 26 33.87 3.02 1.70
C ASN A 26 33.82 2.05 0.51
N GLY A 27 33.29 2.43 -0.65
CA GLY A 27 33.43 1.64 -1.89
C GLY A 27 32.65 0.33 -1.95
N GLU A 28 31.82 -0.01 -0.95
CA GLU A 28 30.95 -1.19 -1.00
C GLU A 28 29.70 -0.92 -1.87
N PHE A 29 29.48 -1.77 -2.87
CA PHE A 29 28.27 -1.74 -3.71
C PHE A 29 27.03 -2.08 -2.87
N ILE A 30 26.12 -1.11 -2.72
CA ILE A 30 24.82 -1.33 -2.11
C ILE A 30 23.86 -1.83 -3.19
N CYS A 31 23.31 -3.03 -2.98
CA CYS A 31 22.34 -3.61 -3.89
C CYS A 31 21.07 -2.74 -3.96
N PRO A 32 20.61 -2.32 -5.14
CA PRO A 32 19.34 -1.63 -5.27
C PRO A 32 18.17 -2.46 -4.71
N SER A 33 18.16 -3.78 -4.94
CA SER A 33 17.07 -4.66 -4.54
C SER A 33 17.00 -4.92 -3.04
N SER A 34 18.13 -4.90 -2.31
CA SER A 34 18.17 -5.21 -0.88
C SER A 34 18.48 -4.02 0.02
N GLY A 35 18.97 -2.90 -0.52
CA GLY A 35 19.42 -1.73 0.24
C GLY A 35 20.58 -2.04 1.19
N LYS A 36 21.29 -3.16 0.98
CA LYS A 36 22.43 -3.63 1.77
C LYS A 36 23.60 -3.99 0.86
N PRO A 37 24.83 -4.09 1.39
CA PRO A 37 25.95 -4.68 0.65
C PRO A 37 25.55 -6.08 0.13
N CYS A 38 25.70 -6.32 -1.17
CA CYS A 38 25.51 -7.65 -1.77
C CYS A 38 26.71 -7.99 -2.67
N SER A 39 27.01 -9.29 -2.80
CA SER A 39 27.98 -9.81 -3.77
C SER A 39 27.39 -9.94 -5.20
N CYS A 40 26.15 -9.50 -5.39
CA CYS A 40 25.42 -9.65 -6.65
C CYS A 40 25.92 -8.72 -7.78
N GLY A 41 26.87 -7.83 -7.49
CA GLY A 41 27.54 -6.96 -8.47
C GLY A 41 28.90 -7.45 -8.97
N GLU A 42 29.42 -8.61 -8.53
CA GLU A 42 30.78 -9.07 -8.87
C GLU A 42 30.92 -9.84 -10.20
N ASN A 43 29.92 -9.80 -11.08
CA ASN A 43 30.08 -10.37 -12.42
C ASN A 43 30.60 -9.32 -13.40
N LYS A 44 31.90 -9.44 -13.71
CA LYS A 44 32.62 -8.73 -14.76
C LYS A 44 31.83 -8.73 -16.08
N VAL A 45 31.36 -7.56 -16.52
CA VAL A 45 31.06 -7.33 -17.93
C VAL A 45 32.36 -6.84 -18.58
N GLN A 46 32.93 -7.70 -19.41
CA GLN A 46 34.21 -7.49 -20.08
C GLN A 46 34.01 -6.72 -21.39
N ASN A 47 34.94 -5.79 -21.64
CA ASN A 47 35.27 -5.05 -22.88
C ASN A 47 34.49 -3.76 -23.22
N CYS A 48 35.15 -2.61 -23.01
CA CYS A 48 35.59 -1.68 -24.08
C CYS A 48 36.90 -1.01 -23.63
N GLU A 49 37.95 -1.06 -24.46
CA GLU A 49 39.26 -0.45 -24.19
C GLU A 49 39.27 1.08 -24.43
N GLY A 50 40.04 1.80 -23.60
CA GLY A 50 40.76 3.04 -23.98
C GLY A 50 40.13 4.40 -23.69
N LEU A 51 40.46 5.01 -22.54
CA LEU A 51 41.20 6.28 -22.40
C LEU A 51 41.09 6.82 -20.97
N ALA A 52 42.25 7.17 -20.40
CA ALA A 52 42.39 7.77 -19.09
C ALA A 52 41.72 9.15 -19.02
N GLY A 53 40.94 9.39 -17.96
CA GLY A 53 40.38 10.70 -17.64
C GLY A 53 39.41 10.63 -16.48
N HIS A 54 39.75 11.29 -15.37
CA HIS A 54 38.86 11.55 -14.25
C HIS A 54 37.53 12.15 -14.74
N ALA A 55 36.43 11.40 -14.64
CA ALA A 55 35.09 11.94 -14.82
C ALA A 55 34.13 11.16 -13.92
N CYS A 56 33.45 11.87 -13.03
CA CYS A 56 32.30 11.35 -12.30
C CYS A 56 31.31 10.83 -13.35
N GLY A 57 30.98 9.54 -13.26
CA GLY A 57 30.20 8.84 -14.27
C GLY A 57 28.96 9.63 -14.66
N GLU A 58 28.87 9.95 -15.94
CA GLU A 58 27.69 10.53 -16.55
C GLU A 58 26.47 9.71 -16.14
N HIS A 59 25.50 10.37 -15.52
CA HIS A 59 24.20 9.79 -15.25
C HIS A 59 23.61 9.34 -16.59
N ARG A 60 23.65 8.03 -16.84
CA ARG A 60 22.98 7.43 -17.98
C ARG A 60 21.49 7.67 -17.78
N SER A 61 21.00 8.72 -18.43
CA SER A 61 19.58 9.03 -18.52
C SER A 61 18.87 7.74 -18.94
N LEU A 62 17.92 7.28 -18.14
CA LEU A 62 17.14 6.08 -18.45
C LEU A 62 16.37 6.36 -19.74
N SER A 63 16.94 5.96 -20.87
CA SER A 63 16.29 6.00 -22.17
C SER A 63 15.04 5.13 -22.09
N TYR A 64 13.88 5.76 -22.20
CA TYR A 64 12.61 5.08 -22.32
C TYR A 64 12.54 4.47 -23.73
N SER A 65 12.91 3.20 -23.85
CA SER A 65 12.58 2.44 -25.05
C SER A 65 11.08 2.14 -25.03
N GLU A 66 10.41 2.40 -26.15
CA GLU A 66 9.03 1.95 -26.36
C GLU A 66 9.00 0.43 -26.15
N ILE A 67 8.29 -0.01 -25.10
CA ILE A 67 8.11 -1.42 -24.81
C ILE A 67 7.16 -2.00 -25.86
N ASP A 68 7.71 -2.78 -26.79
CA ASP A 68 6.94 -3.79 -27.53
C ASP A 68 6.27 -4.68 -26.47
N GLY A 69 4.94 -4.88 -26.58
CA GLY A 69 4.02 -5.25 -25.49
C GLY A 69 4.27 -6.57 -24.74
N THR A 70 5.42 -7.19 -24.91
CA THR A 70 5.98 -8.19 -24.00
C THR A 70 6.35 -7.55 -22.66
N ILE A 71 5.55 -7.84 -21.63
CA ILE A 71 5.81 -7.41 -20.25
C ILE A 71 7.05 -8.14 -19.75
N ASP A 72 8.20 -7.49 -19.89
CA ASP A 72 9.46 -7.94 -19.32
C ASP A 72 9.41 -7.69 -17.80
N LYS A 73 9.14 -8.75 -17.03
CA LYS A 73 9.03 -8.69 -15.57
C LYS A 73 10.31 -8.20 -14.90
N ASP A 74 11.45 -8.35 -15.57
CA ASP A 74 12.76 -7.95 -15.06
C ASP A 74 13.00 -6.43 -15.11
N LYS A 75 12.08 -5.69 -15.75
CA LYS A 75 12.09 -4.20 -15.81
C LYS A 75 11.09 -3.55 -14.85
N GLU A 76 10.43 -4.31 -13.98
CA GLU A 76 9.55 -3.71 -12.98
C GLU A 76 10.36 -2.94 -11.93
N LEU A 77 9.79 -1.83 -11.43
CA LEU A 77 10.42 -1.04 -10.39
C LEU A 77 10.56 -1.89 -9.11
N ILE A 78 11.77 -1.93 -8.56
CA ILE A 78 12.01 -2.53 -7.26
C ILE A 78 11.23 -1.80 -6.16
N PHE A 79 10.74 -2.56 -5.18
CA PHE A 79 10.14 -1.95 -4.00
C PHE A 79 11.24 -1.30 -3.14
N PRO A 80 11.08 -0.05 -2.68
CA PRO A 80 12.12 0.66 -1.92
C PRO A 80 12.55 -0.13 -0.67
N PRO A 81 13.84 -0.53 -0.56
CA PRO A 81 14.31 -1.33 0.57
C PRO A 81 14.08 -0.68 1.94
N GLU A 82 14.15 0.65 2.00
CA GLU A 82 13.89 1.44 3.19
C GLU A 82 12.48 1.23 3.76
N LEU A 83 11.48 1.03 2.88
CA LEU A 83 10.10 0.79 3.28
C LEU A 83 9.90 -0.64 3.79
N VAL A 84 10.68 -1.61 3.31
CA VAL A 84 10.68 -2.99 3.82
C VAL A 84 11.19 -3.03 5.26
N MET A 85 12.25 -2.26 5.54
CA MET A 85 12.89 -2.21 6.86
C MET A 85 12.14 -1.32 7.86
N ARG A 86 11.12 -0.58 7.42
CA ARG A 86 10.44 0.40 8.25
C ARG A 86 9.51 -0.26 9.27
N ASN A 87 9.73 0.03 10.55
CA ASN A 87 8.80 -0.34 11.60
C ASN A 87 7.52 0.50 11.54
N ASN A 88 6.37 -0.16 11.70
CA ASN A 88 5.10 0.52 11.85
C ASN A 88 5.01 1.17 13.23
N LEU A 89 4.91 2.51 13.26
CA LEU A 89 4.73 3.29 14.49
C LEU A 89 3.32 3.88 14.58
N PRO A 90 2.69 3.95 15.77
CA PRO A 90 1.44 4.69 15.91
C PRO A 90 1.66 6.16 15.52
N LEU A 91 0.70 6.77 14.83
CA LEU A 91 0.82 8.14 14.35
C LEU A 91 -0.26 9.05 14.92
N LYS A 92 0.10 10.31 15.15
CA LYS A 92 -0.80 11.42 15.41
C LYS A 92 -0.37 12.59 14.54
N LEU A 93 -1.21 13.00 13.62
CA LEU A 93 -0.96 14.10 12.71
C LEU A 93 -1.97 15.22 12.99
N ARG A 94 -1.51 16.46 12.97
CA ARG A 94 -2.39 17.64 12.95
C ARG A 94 -2.38 18.19 11.53
N GLY A 95 -3.56 18.25 10.93
CA GLY A 95 -3.79 18.84 9.63
C GLY A 95 -4.26 20.28 9.72
N PHE A 96 -4.39 20.90 8.55
CA PHE A 96 -5.03 22.20 8.41
C PHE A 96 -6.50 22.17 8.87
N GLY A 97 -7.03 23.32 9.29
CA GLY A 97 -8.40 23.42 9.79
C GLY A 97 -8.63 22.75 11.15
N GLY A 98 -7.58 22.46 11.92
CA GLY A 98 -7.69 21.87 13.25
C GLY A 98 -7.95 20.36 13.28
N ILE A 99 -7.95 19.70 12.13
CA ILE A 99 -8.19 18.26 12.03
C ILE A 99 -7.03 17.50 12.69
N THR A 100 -7.36 16.53 13.54
CA THR A 100 -6.38 15.60 14.12
C THR A 100 -6.66 14.19 13.61
N TRP A 101 -5.63 13.55 13.06
CA TRP A 101 -5.69 12.18 12.55
C TRP A 101 -4.82 11.25 13.38
N TYR A 102 -5.41 10.15 13.84
CA TYR A 102 -4.74 9.12 14.62
C TYR A 102 -4.63 7.81 13.83
N ARG A 103 -3.51 7.10 13.98
CA ARG A 103 -3.33 5.72 13.52
C ARG A 103 -2.87 4.83 14.68
N PRO A 104 -3.79 4.25 15.46
CA PRO A 104 -3.44 3.20 16.40
C PRO A 104 -3.00 1.92 15.66
N LEU A 105 -2.16 1.13 16.32
CA LEU A 105 -1.72 -0.19 15.85
C LEU A 105 -2.21 -1.35 16.75
N LYS A 106 -2.92 -1.01 17.83
CA LYS A 106 -3.43 -1.97 18.83
C LYS A 106 -4.88 -1.65 19.11
N LEU A 107 -5.71 -2.68 19.27
CA LEU A 107 -7.14 -2.51 19.57
C LEU A 107 -7.36 -1.70 20.85
N LYS A 108 -6.59 -1.96 21.90
CA LYS A 108 -6.67 -1.18 23.16
C LYS A 108 -6.56 0.33 22.93
N HIS A 109 -5.56 0.77 22.16
CA HIS A 109 -5.38 2.19 21.88
C HIS A 109 -6.50 2.78 21.02
N LEU A 110 -7.08 1.98 20.11
CA LEU A 110 -8.26 2.39 19.37
C LEU A 110 -9.44 2.61 20.32
N LEU A 111 -9.70 1.68 21.24
CA LEU A 111 -10.77 1.80 22.22
C LEU A 111 -10.56 3.01 23.13
N ASP A 112 -9.34 3.25 23.60
CA ASP A 112 -8.99 4.42 24.41
C ASP A 112 -9.24 5.73 23.65
N LEU A 113 -8.85 5.81 22.37
CA LEU A 113 -9.10 6.97 21.51
C LEU A 113 -10.59 7.18 21.29
N LYS A 114 -11.36 6.11 21.04
CA LYS A 114 -12.81 6.20 20.82
C LYS A 114 -13.57 6.55 22.09
N SER A 115 -13.11 6.11 23.26
CA SER A 115 -13.65 6.52 24.56
C SER A 115 -13.39 7.99 24.83
N ARG A 116 -12.16 8.47 24.57
CA ARG A 116 -11.79 9.89 24.75
C ARG A 116 -12.51 10.80 23.75
N TYR A 117 -12.71 10.33 22.53
CA TYR A 117 -13.34 11.08 21.45
C TYR A 117 -14.52 10.28 20.87
N PRO A 118 -15.67 10.24 21.55
CA PRO A 118 -16.83 9.44 21.11
C PRO A 118 -17.34 9.83 19.71
N ALA A 119 -17.23 11.11 19.35
CA ALA A 119 -17.61 11.62 18.03
C ALA A 119 -16.55 11.39 16.94
N ALA A 120 -15.36 10.86 17.25
CA ALA A 120 -14.32 10.62 16.26
C ALA A 120 -14.78 9.64 15.18
N LYS A 121 -14.55 10.01 13.92
CA LYS A 121 -14.92 9.17 12.77
C LYS A 121 -13.82 8.14 12.55
N LEU A 122 -14.21 6.86 12.50
CA LEU A 122 -13.31 5.78 12.13
C LEU A 122 -13.15 5.75 10.62
N ILE A 123 -11.92 5.58 10.13
CA ILE A 123 -11.60 5.58 8.70
C ILE A 123 -10.80 4.31 8.35
N VAL A 124 -11.16 3.70 7.22
CA VAL A 124 -10.34 2.70 6.53
C VAL A 124 -9.95 3.23 5.15
N GLY A 125 -10.77 3.00 4.12
CA GLY A 125 -10.50 3.42 2.74
C GLY A 125 -10.96 4.82 2.35
N ASN A 126 -11.64 5.54 3.26
CA ASN A 126 -12.18 6.89 3.03
C ASN A 126 -13.20 7.01 1.88
N THR A 127 -13.78 5.90 1.42
CA THR A 127 -14.69 5.88 0.25
C THR A 127 -16.06 6.50 0.52
N GLU A 128 -16.53 6.50 1.78
CA GLU A 128 -17.76 7.20 2.20
C GLU A 128 -17.43 8.55 2.87
N VAL A 129 -16.50 8.55 3.84
CA VAL A 129 -16.15 9.76 4.61
C VAL A 129 -15.63 10.88 3.70
N GLY A 130 -14.89 10.55 2.64
CA GLY A 130 -14.47 11.52 1.64
C GLY A 130 -15.65 12.16 0.91
N ILE A 131 -16.73 11.41 0.65
CA ILE A 131 -17.95 11.93 0.03
C ILE A 131 -18.73 12.80 1.03
N GLU A 132 -18.85 12.36 2.28
CA GLU A 132 -19.51 13.14 3.34
C GLU A 132 -18.87 14.52 3.52
N ILE A 133 -17.53 14.58 3.58
CA ILE A 133 -16.80 15.85 3.76
C ILE A 133 -16.95 16.74 2.51
N ASN A 134 -16.74 16.18 1.32
CA ASN A 134 -16.64 16.98 0.10
C ASN A 134 -18.01 17.40 -0.47
N PHE A 135 -19.04 16.57 -0.32
CA PHE A 135 -20.34 16.79 -0.97
C PHE A 135 -21.51 16.96 0.01
N LYS A 136 -21.34 16.54 1.27
CA LYS A 136 -22.37 16.69 2.32
C LYS A 136 -21.99 17.71 3.39
N SER A 137 -20.88 18.45 3.19
CA SER A 137 -20.35 19.44 4.13
C SER A 137 -20.13 18.91 5.55
N ALA A 138 -19.89 17.60 5.70
CA ALA A 138 -19.66 17.00 7.00
C ALA A 138 -18.30 17.43 7.56
N GLN A 139 -18.26 17.71 8.87
CA GLN A 139 -17.02 18.11 9.55
C GLN A 139 -16.62 17.06 10.58
N TYR A 140 -15.42 16.50 10.40
CA TYR A 140 -14.85 15.53 11.31
C TYR A 140 -13.50 16.01 11.84
N PRO A 141 -13.48 16.73 12.99
CA PRO A 141 -12.25 17.29 13.54
C PRO A 141 -11.29 16.21 14.06
N ILE A 142 -11.79 15.01 14.36
CA ILE A 142 -10.99 13.88 14.82
C ILE A 142 -11.27 12.65 13.97
N LEU A 143 -10.21 12.16 13.34
CA LEU A 143 -10.23 10.99 12.47
C LEU A 143 -9.32 9.91 13.07
N ILE A 144 -9.79 8.66 13.06
CA ILE A 144 -9.01 7.52 13.56
C ILE A 144 -8.94 6.46 12.46
N SER A 145 -7.75 6.26 11.89
CA SER A 145 -7.53 5.18 10.94
C SER A 145 -7.40 3.85 11.66
N VAL A 146 -8.29 2.90 11.33
CA VAL A 146 -8.34 1.57 11.97
C VAL A 146 -7.74 0.46 11.10
N MET A 147 -7.26 0.83 9.90
CA MET A 147 -6.69 -0.08 8.90
C MET A 147 -5.54 -0.95 9.41
N HIS A 148 -4.79 -0.49 10.42
CA HIS A 148 -3.60 -1.18 10.94
C HIS A 148 -3.83 -1.88 12.29
N VAL A 149 -5.09 -2.01 12.71
CA VAL A 149 -5.45 -2.79 13.91
C VAL A 149 -5.62 -4.26 13.47
N PRO A 150 -4.73 -5.18 13.89
CA PRO A 150 -4.74 -6.56 13.39
C PRO A 150 -6.05 -7.30 13.62
N GLU A 151 -6.66 -7.12 14.78
CA GLU A 151 -7.91 -7.76 15.18
C GLU A 151 -9.07 -7.41 14.24
N LEU A 152 -9.05 -6.21 13.64
CA LEU A 152 -10.07 -5.77 12.69
C LEU A 152 -9.80 -6.24 11.24
N ASN A 153 -8.66 -6.89 10.99
CA ASN A 153 -8.27 -7.40 9.67
C ASN A 153 -8.26 -8.93 9.60
N VAL A 154 -8.85 -9.61 10.58
CA VAL A 154 -8.97 -11.07 10.62
C VAL A 154 -9.85 -11.57 9.47
N LEU A 155 -9.40 -12.64 8.81
CA LEU A 155 -10.21 -13.47 7.93
C LEU A 155 -9.92 -14.92 8.30
N SER A 156 -10.91 -15.63 8.83
CA SER A 156 -10.73 -17.04 9.17
C SER A 156 -12.01 -17.85 9.04
N ILE A 157 -11.84 -19.15 8.78
CA ILE A 157 -12.93 -20.12 8.78
C ILE A 157 -13.00 -20.72 10.18
N LYS A 158 -14.18 -20.64 10.82
CA LYS A 158 -14.49 -21.27 12.10
C LYS A 158 -15.41 -22.47 11.88
N GLN A 159 -15.67 -23.22 12.95
CA GLN A 159 -16.60 -24.36 12.93
C GLN A 159 -18.00 -23.97 12.44
N ASN A 160 -18.49 -22.78 12.83
CA ASN A 160 -19.86 -22.34 12.56
C ASN A 160 -19.97 -21.23 11.50
N GLY A 161 -18.91 -21.00 10.70
CA GLY A 161 -18.94 -19.98 9.64
C GLY A 161 -17.65 -19.18 9.50
N LEU A 162 -17.74 -18.02 8.84
CA LEU A 162 -16.61 -17.14 8.58
C LEU A 162 -16.52 -16.03 9.62
N GLU A 163 -15.33 -15.82 10.16
CA GLU A 163 -15.00 -14.63 10.94
C GLU A 163 -14.34 -13.60 10.03
N ILE A 164 -14.99 -12.43 9.88
CA ILE A 164 -14.58 -11.36 8.99
C ILE A 164 -14.39 -10.08 9.81
N GLY A 165 -13.16 -9.58 9.86
CA GLY A 165 -12.82 -8.31 10.49
C GLY A 165 -13.40 -7.11 9.75
N SER A 166 -13.82 -6.09 10.48
CA SER A 166 -14.49 -4.92 9.92
C SER A 166 -13.61 -4.06 8.99
N SER A 167 -12.29 -4.11 9.15
CA SER A 167 -11.32 -3.39 8.31
C SER A 167 -10.85 -4.18 7.09
N VAL A 168 -11.33 -5.41 6.90
CA VAL A 168 -11.03 -6.22 5.72
C VAL A 168 -11.49 -5.50 4.46
N ARG A 169 -10.60 -5.39 3.48
CA ARG A 169 -10.88 -4.77 2.17
C ARG A 169 -11.83 -5.65 1.36
N LEU A 170 -12.75 -5.05 0.61
CA LEU A 170 -13.72 -5.79 -0.20
C LEU A 170 -13.05 -6.68 -1.26
N SER A 171 -11.93 -6.26 -1.85
CA SER A 171 -11.17 -7.11 -2.78
C SER A 171 -10.61 -8.36 -2.11
N ARG A 172 -10.02 -8.21 -0.92
CA ARG A 172 -9.50 -9.33 -0.12
C ARG A 172 -10.62 -10.26 0.33
N LEU A 173 -11.77 -9.73 0.75
CA LEU A 173 -12.94 -10.54 1.06
C LEU A 173 -13.39 -11.32 -0.17
N GLN A 174 -13.47 -10.68 -1.33
CA GLN A 174 -13.90 -11.34 -2.57
C GLN A 174 -12.99 -12.51 -2.96
N GLU A 175 -11.67 -12.33 -2.84
CA GLU A 175 -10.68 -13.41 -3.07
C GLU A 175 -10.88 -14.56 -2.08
N PHE A 176 -10.99 -14.25 -0.78
CA PHE A 176 -11.21 -15.25 0.27
C PHE A 176 -12.51 -16.04 0.08
N LEU A 177 -13.61 -15.38 -0.30
CA LEU A 177 -14.88 -16.04 -0.56
C LEU A 177 -14.79 -17.01 -1.74
N LYS A 178 -14.05 -16.67 -2.80
CA LYS A 178 -13.83 -17.58 -3.93
C LYS A 178 -13.10 -18.85 -3.50
N GLU A 179 -12.05 -18.71 -2.69
CA GLU A 179 -11.34 -19.87 -2.16
C GLU A 179 -12.24 -20.76 -1.30
N VAL A 180 -13.09 -20.17 -0.45
CA VAL A 180 -14.04 -20.92 0.38
C VAL A 180 -15.06 -21.65 -0.49
N ILE A 181 -15.59 -20.99 -1.52
CA ILE A 181 -16.56 -21.55 -2.47
C ILE A 181 -15.99 -22.75 -3.24
N GLU A 182 -14.70 -22.72 -3.56
CA GLU A 182 -14.00 -23.79 -4.27
C GLU A 182 -13.69 -24.99 -3.36
N LYS A 183 -13.38 -24.75 -2.08
CA LYS A 183 -12.93 -25.79 -1.14
C LYS A 183 -14.05 -26.47 -0.33
N ARG A 184 -15.26 -25.91 -0.32
CA ARG A 184 -16.38 -26.35 0.54
C ARG A 184 -17.58 -26.77 -0.28
N GLU A 185 -18.46 -27.56 0.33
CA GLU A 185 -19.64 -28.10 -0.33
C GLU A 185 -20.61 -27.00 -0.75
N ILE A 186 -21.41 -27.28 -1.78
CA ILE A 186 -22.34 -26.29 -2.36
C ILE A 186 -23.34 -25.80 -1.31
N HIS A 187 -23.85 -26.71 -0.48
CA HIS A 187 -24.84 -26.40 0.56
C HIS A 187 -24.26 -25.58 1.72
N GLU A 188 -22.94 -25.66 1.97
CA GLU A 188 -22.26 -24.87 3.00
C GLU A 188 -21.94 -23.43 2.54
N THR A 189 -21.92 -23.19 1.22
CA THR A 189 -21.36 -21.96 0.62
C THR A 189 -22.39 -21.00 0.05
N ALA A 190 -23.68 -21.24 0.27
CA ALA A 190 -24.77 -20.43 -0.31
C ALA A 190 -24.59 -18.92 -0.03
N SER A 191 -24.37 -18.52 1.23
CA SER A 191 -24.13 -17.12 1.60
C SER A 191 -22.84 -16.56 0.99
N CYS A 192 -21.79 -17.37 0.89
CA CYS A 192 -20.53 -16.95 0.28
C CYS A 192 -20.71 -16.63 -1.21
N ARG A 193 -21.45 -17.46 -1.94
CA ARG A 193 -21.78 -17.24 -3.36
C ARG A 193 -22.59 -15.98 -3.55
N ALA A 194 -23.60 -15.76 -2.70
CA ALA A 194 -24.42 -14.56 -2.74
C ALA A 194 -23.60 -13.29 -2.53
N ILE A 195 -22.74 -13.26 -1.49
CA ILE A 195 -21.87 -12.10 -1.22
C ILE A 195 -20.87 -11.89 -2.37
N ASN A 196 -20.25 -12.96 -2.88
CA ASN A 196 -19.29 -12.85 -3.98
C ASN A 196 -19.94 -12.30 -5.27
N GLU A 197 -21.18 -12.69 -5.58
CA GLU A 197 -21.91 -12.14 -6.73
C GLU A 197 -22.24 -10.65 -6.52
N GLN A 198 -22.63 -10.23 -5.32
CA GLN A 198 -22.82 -8.79 -5.06
C GLN A 198 -21.52 -7.99 -5.19
N LEU A 199 -20.40 -8.51 -4.66
CA LEU A 199 -19.09 -7.86 -4.78
C LEU A 199 -18.57 -7.77 -6.23
N LYS A 200 -19.06 -8.60 -7.13
CA LYS A 200 -18.76 -8.52 -8.57
C LYS A 200 -19.32 -7.23 -9.18
N TRP A 201 -20.55 -6.85 -8.81
CA TRP A 201 -21.27 -5.69 -9.36
C TRP A 201 -21.18 -4.42 -8.51
N PHE A 202 -20.56 -4.50 -7.33
CA PHE A 202 -20.49 -3.39 -6.38
C PHE A 202 -19.80 -2.12 -6.92
N ALA A 203 -18.51 -2.21 -7.28
CA ALA A 203 -17.70 -1.08 -7.75
C ALA A 203 -16.43 -1.57 -8.48
N GLY A 204 -15.70 -0.63 -9.09
CA GLY A 204 -14.39 -0.90 -9.69
C GLY A 204 -13.34 -1.40 -8.69
N LYS A 205 -12.27 -2.02 -9.20
CA LYS A 205 -11.18 -2.61 -8.37
C LYS A 205 -10.51 -1.57 -7.47
N GLN A 206 -10.41 -0.32 -7.92
CA GLN A 206 -9.83 0.80 -7.19
C GLN A 206 -10.58 1.05 -5.88
N VAL A 207 -11.91 1.08 -5.92
CA VAL A 207 -12.77 1.25 -4.74
C VAL A 207 -12.66 0.01 -3.86
N LYS A 208 -12.82 -1.19 -4.43
CA LYS A 208 -12.79 -2.45 -3.65
C LYS A 208 -11.46 -2.71 -2.94
N ASN A 209 -10.36 -2.17 -3.47
CA ASN A 209 -9.02 -2.29 -2.86
C ASN A 209 -8.86 -1.47 -1.57
N VAL A 210 -9.72 -0.49 -1.32
CA VAL A 210 -9.63 0.38 -0.14
C VAL A 210 -10.89 0.36 0.72
N ALA A 211 -12.07 0.20 0.12
CA ALA A 211 -13.33 0.03 0.84
C ALA A 211 -13.28 -1.20 1.74
N SER A 212 -13.83 -1.09 2.94
CA SER A 212 -13.80 -2.13 3.97
C SER A 212 -15.19 -2.63 4.32
N VAL A 213 -15.28 -3.87 4.80
CA VAL A 213 -16.56 -4.53 5.15
C VAL A 213 -17.36 -3.71 6.14
N GLY A 214 -16.80 -3.32 7.29
CA GLY A 214 -17.54 -2.53 8.29
C GLY A 214 -17.67 -1.04 7.95
N GLY A 215 -17.07 -0.60 6.85
CA GLY A 215 -17.28 0.75 6.33
C GLY A 215 -18.43 0.82 5.31
N ASN A 216 -18.89 -0.33 4.82
CA ASN A 216 -20.00 -0.49 3.88
C ASN A 216 -21.23 -1.02 4.62
#